data_AF-A0A7V0J6G4-F1
#
_entry.id   AF-A0A7V0J6G4-F1
#
_cell.length_a   1.000
_cell.length_b   1.000
_cell.length_c   1.000
_cell.angle_alpha   90.00
_cell.angle_beta   90.00
_cell.angle_gamma   90.00
#
_symmetry.space_group_name_H-M   'P 1'
#
loop_
_entity.id
_entity.type
_entity.pdbx_description
1 polymer ?
#
loop_
_entity_poly.entity_id
_entity_poly.type
_entity_poly.pdbx_seq_one_letter_code
_entity_poly.pdbx_strand_id
1 'polypeptide(L)'
;MAKHRIAVIGGDGIGPEVTAEALKVLSAAAERFSFTIETTEYGLGSALYLATGEVLPDSIEAELDDHDAILLGAVGSPDVPPGVLER
;
A
#
# COMPACT_ATOMS: atom_id res chain seq x y z
N MET A 1 8.71 12.35 -19.84
CA MET A 1 8.44 10.95 -19.44
C MET A 1 7.14 10.95 -18.67
N ALA A 2 6.29 9.92 -18.84
CA ALA A 2 5.10 9.78 -18.02
C ALA A 2 5.52 9.57 -16.55
N LYS A 3 4.81 10.20 -15.61
CA LYS A 3 5.01 10.07 -14.17
C LYS A 3 3.78 9.41 -13.58
N HIS A 4 3.98 8.41 -12.73
CA HIS A 4 2.92 7.69 -12.02
C HIS A 4 3.11 7.84 -10.50
N ARG A 5 2.10 8.32 -9.80
CA ARG A 5 2.02 8.39 -8.34
C ARG A 5 1.37 7.12 -7.82
N ILE A 6 2.09 6.35 -7.02
CA ILE A 6 1.62 5.05 -6.51
C ILE A 6 1.59 5.10 -4.98
N ALA A 7 0.42 4.91 -4.40
CA ALA A 7 0.29 4.65 -2.98
C ALA A 7 0.72 3.20 -2.69
N VAL A 8 1.62 3.00 -1.74
CA VAL A 8 2.16 1.69 -1.38
C VAL A 8 1.65 1.31 0.00
N ILE A 9 0.87 0.24 0.06
CA ILE A 9 0.35 -0.33 1.31
C ILE A 9 0.93 -1.73 1.47
N GLY A 10 1.99 -1.85 2.25
CA GLY A 10 2.61 -3.17 2.51
C GLY A 10 1.67 -4.10 3.27
N GLY A 11 0.91 -3.56 4.22
CA GLY A 11 -0.05 -4.31 5.02
C GLY A 11 0.60 -5.27 6.01
N ASP A 12 -0.01 -6.44 6.17
CA ASP A 12 0.27 -7.44 7.21
C ASP A 12 0.98 -8.69 6.68
N GLY A 13 1.50 -9.49 7.60
CA GLY A 13 2.12 -10.78 7.29
C GLY A 13 3.28 -10.65 6.29
N ILE A 14 3.20 -11.40 5.19
CA ILE A 14 4.21 -11.35 4.12
C ILE A 14 4.07 -10.12 3.20
N GLY A 15 3.01 -9.33 3.36
CA GLY A 15 2.66 -8.21 2.50
C GLY A 15 3.81 -7.20 2.31
N PRO A 16 4.47 -6.72 3.38
CA PRO A 16 5.62 -5.82 3.26
C PRO A 16 6.79 -6.42 2.47
N GLU A 17 7.09 -7.70 2.69
CA GLU A 17 8.21 -8.39 2.03
C GLU A 17 7.97 -8.51 0.52
N VAL A 18 6.79 -8.96 0.10
CA VAL A 18 6.48 -9.12 -1.34
C VAL A 18 6.31 -7.77 -2.04
N THR A 19 5.79 -6.75 -1.34
CA THR A 19 5.64 -5.39 -1.88
C THR A 19 7.00 -4.75 -2.13
N ALA A 20 7.98 -4.96 -1.25
CA ALA A 20 9.34 -4.49 -1.46
C ALA A 20 9.97 -5.08 -2.74
N GLU A 21 9.75 -6.36 -3.03
CA GLU A 21 10.22 -6.97 -4.28
C GLU A 21 9.47 -6.46 -5.51
N ALA A 22 8.16 -6.20 -5.40
CA ALA A 22 7.38 -5.59 -6.47
C ALA A 22 7.93 -4.20 -6.85
N LEU A 23 8.32 -3.38 -5.87
CA LEU A 23 8.93 -2.07 -6.10
C LEU A 23 10.27 -2.17 -6.86
N LYS A 24 11.08 -3.21 -6.61
CA LYS A 24 12.33 -3.42 -7.37
C LYS A 24 12.05 -3.70 -8.84
N VAL A 25 11.04 -4.54 -9.12
CA VAL A 25 10.63 -4.85 -10.49
C VAL A 25 10.04 -3.63 -11.18
N LEU A 26 9.21 -2.87 -10.48
CA LEU A 26 8.64 -1.61 -10.98
C LEU A 26 9.72 -0.59 -11.32
N SER A 27 10.74 -0.45 -10.47
CA SER A 27 11.90 0.42 -10.75
C SER A 27 12.65 -0.01 -12.02
N ALA A 28 12.95 -1.30 -12.16
CA ALA A 28 13.60 -1.84 -13.35
C ALA A 28 12.76 -1.63 -14.63
N ALA A 29 11.43 -1.74 -14.52
CA ALA A 29 10.51 -1.45 -15.63
C ALA A 29 10.50 0.04 -15.98
N ALA A 30 10.48 0.92 -14.98
CA ALA A 30 10.52 2.37 -15.17
C ALA A 30 11.76 2.79 -15.97
N GLU A 31 12.92 2.26 -15.62
CA GLU A 31 14.17 2.46 -16.37
C GLU A 31 14.07 1.91 -17.81
N ARG A 32 13.61 0.67 -17.96
CA ARG A 32 13.56 -0.03 -19.26
C ARG A 32 12.61 0.62 -20.27
N PHE A 33 11.50 1.17 -19.79
CA PHE A 33 10.42 1.72 -20.62
C PHE A 33 10.30 3.25 -20.54
N SER A 34 11.23 3.92 -19.86
CA SER A 34 11.34 5.39 -19.85
C SER A 34 10.11 6.11 -19.27
N PHE A 35 9.67 5.66 -18.11
CA PHE A 35 8.68 6.35 -17.27
C PHE A 35 9.23 6.54 -15.85
N THR A 36 8.55 7.33 -15.02
CA THR A 36 8.94 7.54 -13.61
C THR A 36 7.82 7.12 -12.67
N ILE A 37 8.22 6.65 -11.49
CA ILE A 37 7.33 6.27 -10.40
C ILE A 37 7.68 7.15 -9.20
N GLU A 38 6.66 7.72 -8.58
CA GLU A 38 6.73 8.36 -7.27
C GLU A 38 5.86 7.56 -6.31
N THR A 39 6.40 7.22 -5.14
CA THR A 39 5.72 6.38 -4.16
C THR A 39 5.48 7.12 -2.87
N THR A 40 4.29 6.92 -2.29
CA THR A 40 3.97 7.30 -0.92
C THR A 40 3.61 6.05 -0.15
N GLU A 41 4.26 5.81 1.00
CA GLU A 41 4.02 4.63 1.83
C GLU A 41 2.94 4.90 2.88
N TYR A 42 2.02 3.94 3.04
CA TYR A 42 0.92 4.02 3.99
C TYR A 42 0.93 2.82 4.94
N GLY A 43 0.91 3.11 6.24
CA GLY A 43 0.86 2.13 7.31
C GLY A 43 -0.55 1.61 7.60
N LEU A 44 -1.28 1.17 6.57
CA LEU A 44 -2.59 0.53 6.73
C LEU A 44 -2.44 -0.97 7.00
N GLY A 45 -3.36 -1.56 7.76
CA GLY A 45 -3.32 -2.98 8.12
C GLY A 45 -3.71 -3.20 9.59
N SER A 46 -3.53 -4.44 10.06
CA SER A 46 -3.86 -4.85 11.42
C SER A 46 -3.16 -4.01 12.49
N ALA A 47 -1.91 -3.58 12.26
CA ALA A 47 -1.17 -2.76 13.21
C ALA A 47 -1.87 -1.41 13.49
N LEU A 48 -2.38 -0.74 12.45
CA LEU A 48 -3.13 0.50 12.60
C LEU A 48 -4.45 0.24 13.34
N TYR A 49 -5.21 -0.75 12.88
CA TYR A 49 -6.48 -1.12 13.49
C TYR A 49 -6.34 -1.48 14.98
N LEU A 50 -5.32 -2.26 15.35
CA LEU A 50 -5.07 -2.64 16.74
C LEU A 50 -4.67 -1.43 17.61
N ALA A 51 -4.05 -0.41 17.01
CA ALA A 51 -3.64 0.79 17.72
C ALA A 51 -4.76 1.84 17.87
N THR A 52 -5.60 2.01 16.85
CA THR A 52 -6.56 3.12 16.77
C THR A 52 -8.03 2.68 16.67
N GLY A 53 -8.29 1.44 16.28
CA GLY A 53 -9.62 0.94 15.92
C GLY A 53 -10.06 1.31 14.50
N GLU A 54 -9.22 2.00 13.73
CA GLU A 54 -9.52 2.46 12.38
C GLU A 54 -8.86 1.56 11.32
N VAL A 55 -9.60 1.21 10.28
CA VAL A 55 -9.09 0.42 9.15
C VAL A 55 -8.50 1.33 8.08
N LEU A 56 -9.23 2.39 7.76
CA LEU A 56 -8.84 3.43 6.81
C LEU A 56 -9.32 4.78 7.39
N PRO A 57 -8.42 5.59 7.97
CA PRO A 57 -8.76 6.95 8.40
C PRO A 57 -9.15 7.84 7.22
N ASP A 58 -10.17 8.69 7.38
CA ASP A 58 -10.65 9.62 6.33
C ASP A 58 -9.53 10.50 5.75
N SER A 59 -8.54 10.88 6.58
CA SER A 59 -7.39 11.66 6.12
C SER A 59 -6.50 10.88 5.14
N ILE A 60 -6.32 9.58 5.39
CA ILE A 60 -5.55 8.71 4.48
C ILE A 60 -6.37 8.43 3.22
N GLU A 61 -7.68 8.16 3.34
CA GLU A 61 -8.56 7.99 2.18
C GLU A 61 -8.48 9.19 1.23
N ALA A 62 -8.55 10.42 1.77
CA ALA A 62 -8.42 11.63 0.97
C ALA A 62 -7.05 11.77 0.28
N GLU A 63 -5.97 11.29 0.88
CA GLU A 63 -4.64 11.28 0.24
C GLU A 63 -4.53 10.19 -0.84
N LEU A 64 -5.21 9.06 -0.69
CA LEU A 64 -5.20 7.99 -1.70
C LEU A 64 -5.82 8.46 -3.03
N ASP A 65 -6.81 9.35 -2.98
CA ASP A 65 -7.42 9.97 -4.17
C ASP A 65 -6.42 10.78 -5.03
N ASP A 66 -5.33 11.25 -4.43
CA ASP A 66 -4.27 11.98 -5.14
C ASP A 66 -3.30 11.06 -5.90
N HIS A 67 -3.44 9.73 -5.77
CA HIS A 67 -2.57 8.75 -6.43
C HIS A 67 -3.21 8.18 -7.70
N ASP A 68 -2.38 7.82 -8.68
CA ASP A 68 -2.86 7.25 -9.94
C ASP A 68 -3.16 5.74 -9.81
N ALA A 69 -2.56 5.08 -8.80
CA ALA A 69 -2.77 3.67 -8.48
C ALA A 69 -2.39 3.34 -7.03
N ILE A 70 -2.89 2.21 -6.54
CA ILE A 70 -2.54 1.64 -5.23
C ILE A 70 -1.84 0.30 -5.44
N LEU A 71 -0.66 0.12 -4.84
CA LEU A 71 0.04 -1.15 -4.69
C LEU A 71 -0.21 -1.70 -3.28
N LEU A 72 -1.18 -2.59 -3.16
CA LEU A 72 -1.54 -3.26 -1.91
C LEU A 72 -0.88 -4.64 -1.83
N GLY A 73 -0.20 -4.90 -0.72
CA GLY A 73 0.37 -6.21 -0.37
C GLY A 73 -0.72 -7.16 0.12
N ALA A 74 -0.76 -7.41 1.43
CA ALA A 74 -1.75 -8.27 2.05
C ALA A 74 -2.29 -7.61 3.32
N VAL A 75 -3.56 -7.81 3.65
CA VAL A 75 -4.14 -7.39 4.93
C VAL A 75 -4.77 -8.59 5.62
N GLY A 76 -4.59 -8.70 6.92
CA GLY A 76 -5.05 -9.86 7.68
C GLY A 76 -4.17 -10.15 8.89
N SER A 77 -4.80 -10.42 10.02
CA SER A 77 -4.13 -10.87 11.24
C SER A 77 -5.04 -11.82 12.02
N PRO A 78 -4.50 -12.89 12.65
CA PRO A 78 -5.25 -13.73 13.58
C PRO A 78 -5.81 -12.97 14.79
N ASP A 79 -5.22 -11.82 15.12
CA ASP A 79 -5.61 -10.98 16.26
C ASP A 79 -6.80 -10.06 15.95
N VAL A 80 -7.26 -10.02 14.69
CA VAL A 80 -8.38 -9.19 14.24
C VAL A 80 -9.50 -10.10 13.72
N PRO A 81 -10.78 -9.86 14.11
CA PRO A 81 -11.89 -10.66 13.60
C PRO A 81 -11.96 -10.66 12.06
N PRO A 82 -12.26 -11.80 11.42
CA PRO A 82 -12.40 -11.87 9.97
C PRO A 82 -13.44 -10.87 9.43
N GLY A 83 -13.14 -10.24 8.30
CA GLY A 83 -14.04 -9.28 7.66
C GLY A 83 -14.02 -7.89 8.30
N VAL A 84 -13.06 -7.58 9.17
CA VAL A 84 -12.87 -6.22 9.70
C VAL A 84 -11.89 -5.43 8.84
N LEU A 85 -10.75 -6.02 8.47
CA LEU A 85 -9.70 -5.34 7.72
C LEU A 85 -10.02 -5.24 6.22
N GLU A 86 -10.96 -6.06 5.73
CA GLU A 86 -11.37 -6.16 4.34
C GLU A 86 -12.57 -5.26 4.00
N ARG A 87 -12.96 -4.39 4.92
CA ARG A 87 -14.13 -3.50 4.79
C ARG A 87 -13.82 -2.17 4.14
#